data_AF-A0A8D3WXZ1-F1
#
_entry.id   AF-A0A8D3WXZ1-F1
#
_cell.length_a   1.000
_cell.length_b   1.000
_cell.length_c   1.000
_cell.angle_alpha   90.00
_cell.angle_beta   90.00
_cell.angle_gamma   90.00
#
_symmetry.space_group_name_H-M   'P 1'
#
loop_
_entity.id
_entity.type
_entity.pdbx_description
1 polymer ?
#
loop_
_entity_poly.entity_id
_entity_poly.type
_entity_poly.pdbx_seq_one_letter_code
_entity_poly.pdbx_strand_id
1 'polypeptide(L)'
;MLLVFFISFDIVGLVDEFGKFFNLWCYPHQMLPFTDRFNTVDFAIIPVSIALVYQFFSKWKFFFIAHIITSAVITFIGIPIFKALYLYQLLNWSMFYSFLTVFVMGIVVKMISDWIAGKKRGYSVS
;
A
#
# COMPACT_ATOMS: atom_id res chain seq x y z
N MET A 1 13.45 2.40 -7.26
CA MET A 1 12.23 1.69 -7.67
C MET A 1 12.13 0.33 -6.99
N LEU A 2 12.99 -0.66 -7.32
CA LEU A 2 12.94 -2.01 -6.72
C LEU A 2 12.97 -2.02 -5.19
N LEU A 3 13.90 -1.30 -4.56
CA LEU A 3 13.98 -1.21 -3.09
C LEU A 3 12.66 -0.73 -2.46
N VAL A 4 12.08 0.35 -3.00
CA VAL A 4 10.85 0.96 -2.49
C VAL A 4 9.68 0.01 -2.68
N PHE A 5 9.63 -0.69 -3.81
CA PHE A 5 8.62 -1.70 -4.09
C PHE A 5 8.68 -2.86 -3.08
N PHE A 6 9.87 -3.39 -2.75
CA PHE A 6 9.97 -4.44 -1.75
C PHE A 6 9.58 -3.95 -0.35
N ILE A 7 10.01 -2.73 0.04
CA ILE A 7 9.60 -2.13 1.31
C ILE A 7 8.08 -1.94 1.37
N SER A 8 7.45 -1.43 0.30
CA SER A 8 6.01 -1.27 0.25
C SER A 8 5.28 -2.61 0.25
N PHE A 9 5.80 -3.59 -0.48
CA PHE A 9 5.27 -4.94 -0.53
C PHE A 9 5.22 -5.59 0.86
N ASP A 10 6.33 -5.57 1.59
CA ASP A 10 6.42 -6.17 2.92
C ASP A 10 5.49 -5.47 3.92
N ILE A 11 5.44 -4.13 3.90
CA ILE A 11 4.58 -3.35 4.80
C ILE A 11 3.10 -3.61 4.51
N VAL A 12 2.70 -3.62 3.23
CA VAL A 12 1.31 -3.88 2.84
C VAL A 12 0.91 -5.29 3.24
N GLY A 13 1.78 -6.29 3.01
CA GLY A 13 1.52 -7.67 3.40
C GLY A 13 1.30 -7.82 4.92
N LEU A 14 2.14 -7.18 5.74
CA LEU A 14 1.98 -7.20 7.20
C LEU A 14 0.65 -6.56 7.63
N VAL A 15 0.32 -5.39 7.09
CA VAL A 15 -0.94 -4.68 7.42
C VAL A 15 -2.17 -5.48 6.98
N ASP A 16 -2.10 -6.18 5.86
CA ASP A 16 -3.16 -7.06 5.39
C ASP A 16 -3.36 -8.28 6.32
N GLU A 17 -2.27 -8.91 6.77
CA GLU A 17 -2.35 -9.99 7.76
C GLU A 17 -2.97 -9.52 9.08
N PHE A 18 -2.59 -8.33 9.55
CA PHE A 18 -3.23 -7.70 10.71
C PHE A 18 -4.73 -7.45 10.49
N GLY A 19 -5.10 -6.96 9.31
CA GLY A 19 -6.50 -6.69 8.96
C GLY A 19 -7.36 -7.96 8.96
N LYS A 20 -6.85 -9.03 8.37
CA LYS A 20 -7.51 -10.35 8.38
C LYS A 20 -7.62 -10.91 9.79
N PHE A 21 -6.54 -10.84 10.58
CA PHE A 21 -6.51 -11.36 11.96
C PHE A 21 -7.60 -10.72 12.83
N PHE A 22 -7.83 -9.41 12.69
CA PHE A 22 -8.87 -8.69 13.43
C PHE A 22 -10.24 -8.66 12.74
N ASN A 23 -10.44 -9.43 11.66
CA ASN A 23 -11.68 -9.43 10.87
C ASN A 23 -12.12 -8.01 10.47
N LEU A 24 -11.17 -7.18 10.03
CA LEU A 24 -11.45 -5.83 9.54
C LEU A 24 -12.00 -5.88 8.11
N TRP A 25 -11.41 -6.74 7.28
CA TRP A 25 -11.86 -7.04 5.93
C TRP A 25 -11.56 -8.49 5.59
N CYS A 26 -12.21 -8.99 4.54
CA CYS A 26 -11.95 -10.30 3.99
C CYS A 26 -12.05 -10.29 2.46
N TYR A 27 -11.56 -11.38 1.87
CA TYR A 27 -11.53 -11.61 0.42
C TYR A 27 -12.39 -12.84 0.13
N PRO A 28 -13.70 -12.66 -0.15
CA PRO A 28 -14.65 -13.78 -0.29
C PRO A 28 -14.27 -14.75 -1.42
N HIS A 29 -13.71 -14.20 -2.49
CA HIS A 29 -13.17 -14.96 -3.61
C HIS A 29 -11.70 -14.64 -3.79
N GLN A 30 -10.88 -15.68 -3.75
CA GLN A 30 -9.46 -15.57 -4.01
C GLN A 30 -9.20 -15.69 -5.51
N MET A 31 -8.34 -14.83 -6.03
CA MET A 31 -7.88 -14.90 -7.42
C MET A 31 -7.03 -16.15 -7.66
N LEU A 32 -6.27 -16.60 -6.65
CA LEU A 32 -5.44 -17.80 -6.71
C LEU A 32 -5.96 -18.86 -5.72
N PRO A 33 -6.33 -20.06 -6.17
CA PRO A 33 -6.99 -21.07 -5.33
C PRO A 33 -6.07 -21.75 -4.31
N PHE A 34 -4.76 -21.50 -4.38
CA PHE A 34 -3.76 -22.15 -3.51
C PHE A 34 -3.17 -21.21 -2.45
N THR A 35 -3.61 -19.95 -2.37
CA THR A 35 -3.06 -19.01 -1.38
C THR A 35 -3.98 -17.84 -1.03
N ASP A 36 -4.22 -17.69 0.27
CA ASP A 36 -4.97 -16.58 0.87
C ASP A 36 -4.17 -15.27 0.92
N ARG A 37 -2.87 -15.32 0.59
CA ARG A 37 -1.93 -14.19 0.71
C ARG A 37 -1.85 -13.31 -0.54
N PHE A 38 -2.17 -13.84 -1.72
CA PHE A 38 -1.96 -13.14 -2.99
C PHE A 38 -3.27 -12.62 -3.58
N ASN A 39 -3.98 -11.78 -2.83
CA ASN A 39 -5.04 -11.02 -3.48
C ASN A 39 -4.46 -9.87 -4.31
N THR A 40 -4.95 -9.68 -5.54
CA THR A 40 -4.41 -8.75 -6.55
C THR A 40 -4.29 -7.31 -6.06
N VAL A 41 -5.20 -6.89 -5.17
CA VAL A 41 -5.25 -5.53 -4.62
C VAL A 41 -4.06 -5.25 -3.72
N ASP A 42 -3.78 -6.17 -2.80
CA ASP A 42 -2.74 -6.00 -1.78
C ASP A 42 -1.37 -6.43 -2.31
N PHE A 43 -1.35 -7.37 -3.26
CA PHE A 43 -0.13 -7.89 -3.84
C PHE A 43 0.53 -6.92 -4.83
N ALA A 44 -0.27 -6.20 -5.63
CA ALA A 44 0.24 -5.39 -6.72
C ALA A 44 -0.22 -3.93 -6.65
N ILE A 45 -1.52 -3.67 -6.52
CA ILE A 45 -2.06 -2.31 -6.73
C ILE A 45 -1.49 -1.32 -5.72
N ILE A 46 -1.58 -1.61 -4.42
CA ILE A 46 -1.07 -0.70 -3.38
C ILE A 46 0.46 -0.56 -3.43
N PRO A 47 1.28 -1.64 -3.37
CA PRO A 47 2.73 -1.50 -3.30
C PRO A 47 3.33 -0.88 -4.58
N VAL A 48 2.79 -1.19 -5.76
CA VAL A 48 3.23 -0.57 -7.03
C VAL A 48 2.85 0.90 -7.07
N SER A 49 1.62 1.25 -6.66
CA SER A 49 1.18 2.66 -6.64
C SER A 49 2.06 3.51 -5.74
N ILE A 50 2.36 3.03 -4.52
CA ILE A 50 3.28 3.72 -3.60
C ILE A 50 4.67 3.89 -4.24
N ALA A 51 5.20 2.83 -4.85
CA ALA A 51 6.52 2.88 -5.49
C ALA A 51 6.57 3.86 -6.67
N LEU A 52 5.51 3.93 -7.49
CA LEU A 52 5.40 4.87 -8.60
C LEU A 52 5.30 6.31 -8.09
N VAL A 53 4.42 6.58 -7.11
CA VAL A 53 4.30 7.93 -6.51
C VAL A 53 5.65 8.36 -5.92
N TYR A 54 6.35 7.48 -5.23
CA TYR A 54 7.69 7.76 -4.71
C TYR A 54 8.69 8.09 -5.83
N GLN A 55 8.65 7.36 -6.94
CA GLN A 55 9.57 7.56 -8.07
C GLN A 55 9.35 8.89 -8.78
N PHE A 56 8.10 9.28 -9.00
CA PHE A 56 7.78 10.54 -9.69
C PHE A 56 7.91 11.77 -8.80
N PHE A 57 7.72 11.63 -7.48
CA PHE A 57 7.71 12.75 -6.54
C PHE A 57 8.76 12.59 -5.44
N SER A 58 9.98 13.06 -5.72
CA SER A 58 11.10 12.98 -4.76
C SER A 58 10.91 13.87 -3.53
N LYS A 59 10.43 15.11 -3.73
CA LYS A 59 10.20 16.09 -2.66
C LYS A 59 8.96 15.73 -1.84
N TRP A 60 9.09 15.77 -0.51
CA TRP A 60 8.04 15.46 0.46
C TRP A 60 6.70 16.16 0.20
N LYS A 61 6.71 17.47 -0.08
CA LYS A 61 5.48 18.23 -0.34
C LYS A 61 4.67 17.66 -1.52
N PHE A 62 5.33 17.36 -2.63
CA PHE A 62 4.66 16.84 -3.82
C PHE A 62 4.28 15.37 -3.66
N PHE A 63 5.13 14.58 -3.00
CA PHE A 63 4.80 13.19 -2.65
C PHE A 63 3.53 13.13 -1.80
N PHE A 64 3.43 13.97 -0.78
CA PHE A 64 2.31 13.97 0.15
C PHE A 64 0.98 14.23 -0.58
N ILE A 65 0.94 15.25 -1.45
CA ILE A 65 -0.25 15.58 -2.23
C ILE A 65 -0.60 14.44 -3.20
N ALA A 66 0.38 13.95 -3.95
CA ALA A 66 0.17 12.85 -4.89
C ALA A 66 -0.32 11.58 -4.18
N HIS A 67 0.27 11.25 -3.03
CA HIS A 67 -0.08 10.05 -2.27
C HIS A 67 -1.47 10.15 -1.61
N ILE A 68 -1.90 11.35 -1.18
CA ILE A 68 -3.29 11.56 -0.75
C ILE A 68 -4.25 11.22 -1.89
N ILE A 69 -4.00 11.77 -3.08
CA ILE A 69 -4.86 11.54 -4.26
C ILE A 69 -4.86 10.05 -4.62
N THR A 70 -3.70 9.42 -4.70
CA THR A 70 -3.57 7.98 -5.00
C THR A 70 -4.28 7.11 -3.96
N SER A 71 -4.13 7.42 -2.67
CA SER A 71 -4.82 6.70 -1.59
C SER A 71 -6.33 6.85 -1.70
N ALA A 72 -6.82 8.05 -2.03
CA ALA A 72 -8.23 8.31 -2.25
C ALA A 72 -8.77 7.52 -3.46
N VAL A 73 -8.03 7.47 -4.56
CA VAL A 73 -8.42 6.69 -5.75
C VAL A 73 -8.48 5.19 -5.43
N ILE A 74 -7.45 4.63 -4.80
CA ILE A 74 -7.40 3.20 -4.45
C ILE A 74 -8.59 2.83 -3.57
N THR A 75 -8.93 3.68 -2.61
CA THR A 75 -9.94 3.34 -1.59
C THR A 75 -11.34 3.72 -2.01
N PHE A 76 -11.60 4.95 -2.45
CA PHE A 76 -12.95 5.40 -2.81
C PHE A 76 -13.40 4.96 -4.20
N ILE A 77 -12.49 4.52 -5.09
CA ILE A 77 -12.83 3.99 -6.42
C ILE A 77 -12.50 2.49 -6.48
N GLY A 78 -11.31 2.10 -6.07
CA GLY A 78 -10.89 0.70 -6.12
C GLY A 78 -11.76 -0.22 -5.25
N ILE A 79 -11.97 0.10 -3.97
CA ILE A 79 -12.77 -0.76 -3.07
C ILE A 79 -14.20 -0.99 -3.58
N PRO A 80 -14.97 0.02 -4.03
CA PRO A 80 -16.30 -0.21 -4.61
C PRO A 80 -16.28 -1.15 -5.80
N ILE A 81 -15.29 -1.01 -6.69
CA ILE A 81 -15.13 -1.90 -7.84
C ILE A 81 -14.87 -3.33 -7.36
N PHE A 82 -13.94 -3.54 -6.43
CA PHE A 82 -13.65 -4.87 -5.90
C PHE A 82 -14.83 -5.48 -5.13
N LYS A 83 -15.60 -4.66 -4.41
CA LYS A 83 -16.83 -5.09 -3.75
C LYS A 83 -17.90 -5.50 -4.76
N ALA A 84 -18.07 -4.74 -5.85
CA ALA A 84 -19.01 -5.06 -6.91
C ALA A 84 -18.65 -6.37 -7.65
N LEU A 85 -17.35 -6.71 -7.70
CA LEU A 85 -16.85 -7.96 -8.25
C LEU A 85 -16.79 -9.11 -7.23
N TYR A 86 -17.28 -8.90 -6.00
CA TYR A 86 -17.22 -9.88 -4.90
C TYR A 86 -15.79 -10.31 -4.50
N LEU A 87 -14.80 -9.48 -4.80
CA LEU A 87 -13.38 -9.71 -4.51
C LEU A 87 -12.95 -9.13 -3.16
N TYR A 88 -13.74 -8.23 -2.57
CA TYR A 88 -13.40 -7.58 -1.32
C TYR A 88 -14.65 -7.25 -0.50
N GLN A 89 -14.59 -7.51 0.80
CA GLN A 89 -15.65 -7.16 1.73
C GLN A 89 -15.07 -6.52 2.99
N LEU A 90 -15.59 -5.34 3.32
CA LEU A 90 -15.35 -4.69 4.61
C LEU A 90 -16.27 -5.33 5.66
N LEU A 91 -15.71 -5.67 6.82
CA LEU A 91 -16.41 -6.29 7.95
C LEU A 91 -16.57 -5.29 9.09
N ASN A 92 -15.56 -5.15 9.95
CA ASN A 92 -15.52 -4.19 11.06
C ASN A 92 -14.65 -2.97 10.73
N TRP A 93 -14.62 -2.59 9.45
CA TRP A 93 -13.76 -1.53 8.94
C TRP A 93 -14.53 -0.58 8.05
N SER A 94 -14.03 0.65 7.94
CA SER A 94 -14.66 1.68 7.13
C SER A 94 -13.79 2.04 5.93
N MET A 95 -14.42 2.52 4.88
CA MET A 95 -13.73 3.01 3.68
C MET A 95 -12.76 4.16 4.01
N PHE A 96 -13.14 5.03 4.95
CA PHE A 96 -12.29 6.11 5.43
C PHE A 96 -11.07 5.59 6.21
N TYR A 97 -11.25 4.53 7.01
CA TYR A 97 -10.11 3.89 7.66
C TYR A 97 -9.20 3.19 6.66
N SER A 98 -9.73 2.55 5.60
CA SER A 98 -8.91 2.04 4.51
C SER A 98 -8.09 3.15 3.84
N PHE A 99 -8.69 4.32 3.59
CA PHE A 99 -7.98 5.49 3.06
C PHE A 99 -6.82 5.88 3.97
N LEU A 100 -7.07 5.99 5.28
CA LEU A 100 -6.04 6.34 6.26
C LEU A 100 -4.93 5.28 6.31
N THR A 101 -5.28 4.00 6.23
CA THR A 101 -4.31 2.88 6.22
C THR A 101 -3.37 2.98 5.01
N VAL A 102 -3.90 3.11 3.79
CA VAL A 102 -3.07 3.25 2.57
C VAL A 102 -2.23 4.51 2.60
N PHE A 103 -2.80 5.60 3.11
CA PHE A 103 -2.10 6.86 3.25
C PHE A 103 -0.90 6.74 4.21
N VAL A 104 -1.12 6.24 5.42
CA VAL A 104 -0.06 6.04 6.43
C VAL A 104 1.01 5.08 5.95
N MET A 105 0.64 3.97 5.29
CA MET A 105 1.60 3.02 4.72
C MET A 105 2.58 3.71 3.76
N GLY A 106 2.09 4.54 2.83
CA GLY A 106 2.98 5.24 1.89
C GLY A 106 3.90 6.26 2.56
N ILE A 107 3.46 6.91 3.64
CA ILE A 107 4.33 7.78 4.45
C ILE A 107 5.45 6.96 5.09
N VAL A 108 5.13 5.85 5.74
CA VAL A 108 6.12 4.96 6.38
C VAL A 108 7.12 4.42 5.34
N VAL A 109 6.63 3.96 4.19
CA VAL A 109 7.49 3.50 3.09
C VAL A 109 8.45 4.60 2.64
N LYS A 110 7.97 5.83 2.47
CA LYS A 110 8.83 6.96 2.07
C LYS A 110 9.87 7.28 3.13
N MET A 111 9.49 7.31 4.42
CA MET A 111 10.42 7.57 5.52
C MET A 111 11.56 6.54 5.55
N ILE A 112 11.23 5.25 5.47
CA ILE A 112 12.21 4.17 5.49
C ILE A 112 13.10 4.25 4.24
N SER A 113 12.50 4.45 3.07
CA SER A 113 13.22 4.53 1.80
C SER A 113 14.21 5.70 1.76
N ASP A 114 13.77 6.89 2.20
CA ASP A 114 14.62 8.09 2.25
C ASP A 114 15.75 7.92 3.28
N TRP A 115 15.48 7.26 4.41
CA TRP A 115 16.51 6.94 5.42
C TRP A 115 17.57 5.98 4.88
N ILE A 116 17.17 4.89 4.21
CA ILE A 116 18.11 3.94 3.59
C ILE A 116 18.90 4.63 2.47
N ALA A 117 18.25 5.44 1.64
CA ALA A 117 18.93 6.20 0.58
C ALA A 117 19.91 7.23 1.14
N GLY A 118 19.57 7.90 2.25
CA GLY A 118 20.44 8.83 2.96
C GLY A 118 21.72 8.16 3.49
N LYS A 119 21.62 6.94 4.03
CA LYS A 119 22.79 6.14 4.45
C LYS A 119 23.74 5.83 3.29
N LYS A 120 23.22 5.43 2.12
CA LYS A 120 24.07 5.13 0.95
C LYS A 120 24.90 6.33 0.50
N ARG A 121 24.39 7.54 0.68
CA ARG A 121 25.07 8.79 0.32
C ARG A 121 26.21 9.15 1.28
N GLY A 122 26.20 8.63 2.51
CA GLY A 122 27.30 8.77 3.47
C GLY A 122 28.46 7.80 3.26
N TYR A 123 28.22 6.65 2.60
CA TYR A 123 29.23 5.59 2.40
C TYR A 123 30.05 5.80 1.11
N SER A 124 29.66 6.72 0.23
CA SER A 124 30.43 7.06 -0.98
C SER A 124 31.38 8.24 -0.80
N VAL A 125 31.54 8.75 0.44
CA VAL A 125 32.37 9.92 0.76
C VAL A 125 33.47 9.55 1.78
N SER A 126 33.70 8.26 2.02
CA SER A 126 34.82 7.70 2.79
C SER A 126 35.70 6.87 1.88
#